data_AF-A0A1G7L7E9-F1
#
_entry.id   AF-A0A1G7L7E9-F1
#
_cell.length_a   1.000
_cell.length_b   1.000
_cell.length_c   1.000
_cell.angle_alpha   90.00
_cell.angle_beta   90.00
_cell.angle_gamma   90.00
#
_symmetry.space_group_name_H-M   'P 1'
#
loop_
_entity.id
_entity.type
_entity.pdbx_description
1 polymer ?
#
loop_
_entity_poly.entity_id
_entity_poly.type
_entity_poly.pdbx_seq_one_letter_code
_entity_poly.pdbx_strand_id
1 'polypeptide(L)'
;MATIWTGRLFLRILSIILILLGWVLKYWLNRRKFYRRNAAGVESFKSYEKMRLTVLLENVGWLIGNILITIGILAFLLTLLPPLQHYKPLPGS
;
A
#
# COMPACT_ATOMS: atom_id res chain seq x y z
N MET A 1 -17.06 -23.97 14.30
CA MET A 1 -15.70 -24.23 13.77
C MET A 1 -15.44 -23.64 12.37
N ALA A 2 -16.43 -23.60 11.45
CA ALA A 2 -16.23 -23.05 10.09
C ALA A 2 -16.02 -21.52 10.01
N THR A 3 -16.56 -20.74 10.97
CA THR A 3 -16.52 -19.27 10.96
C THR A 3 -15.14 -18.66 11.18
N ILE A 4 -14.25 -19.36 11.90
CA ILE A 4 -12.91 -18.86 12.22
C ILE A 4 -12.00 -18.96 10.98
N TRP A 5 -12.17 -20.01 10.18
CA TRP A 5 -11.42 -20.22 8.94
C TRP A 5 -11.84 -19.25 7.84
N THR A 6 -13.14 -18.99 7.69
CA THR A 6 -13.65 -18.01 6.71
C THR A 6 -13.21 -16.59 7.03
N GLY A 7 -13.20 -16.20 8.32
CA GLY A 7 -12.72 -14.89 8.75
C GLY A 7 -11.22 -14.67 8.46
N ARG A 8 -10.37 -15.68 8.69
CA ARG A 8 -8.92 -15.57 8.41
C ARG A 8 -8.61 -15.49 6.91
N LEU A 9 -9.37 -16.18 6.06
CA LEU A 9 -9.24 -16.10 4.61
C LEU A 9 -9.66 -14.73 4.07
N PHE A 10 -10.75 -14.16 4.59
CA PHE A 10 -11.22 -12.83 4.21
C PHE A 10 -10.16 -11.74 4.46
N LEU A 11 -9.49 -11.78 5.62
CA LEU A 11 -8.42 -10.82 5.95
C LEU A 11 -7.25 -10.91 4.97
N ARG A 12 -6.85 -12.13 4.57
CA ARG A 12 -5.78 -12.33 3.58
C ARG A 12 -6.11 -11.71 2.23
N ILE A 13 -7.35 -11.92 1.76
CA ILE A 13 -7.82 -11.36 0.48
C ILE A 13 -7.84 -9.83 0.54
N LEU A 14 -8.36 -9.26 1.64
CA LEU A 14 -8.40 -7.81 1.84
C LEU A 14 -6.99 -7.19 1.85
N SER A 15 -6.02 -7.83 2.51
CA SER A 15 -4.63 -7.37 2.52
C SER A 15 -4.01 -7.34 1.11
N ILE A 16 -4.23 -8.39 0.31
CA ILE A 16 -3.71 -8.46 -1.07
C ILE A 16 -4.32 -7.35 -1.94
N ILE A 17 -5.63 -7.12 -1.81
CA ILE A 17 -6.32 -6.05 -2.54
C ILE A 17 -5.76 -4.68 -2.17
N LEU A 18 -5.54 -4.41 -0.87
CA LEU A 18 -4.95 -3.13 -0.42
C LEU A 18 -3.56 -2.89 -1.01
N ILE A 19 -2.70 -3.92 -1.02
CA ILE A 19 -1.34 -3.84 -1.57
C ILE A 19 -1.40 -3.55 -3.07
N LEU A 20 -2.24 -4.28 -3.81
CA LEU A 20 -2.43 -4.07 -5.24
C LEU A 20 -2.96 -2.67 -5.54
N LEU A 21 -3.94 -2.18 -4.77
CA LEU A 21 -4.49 -0.84 -4.95
C LEU A 21 -3.44 0.24 -4.72
N GLY A 22 -2.63 0.10 -3.65
CA GLY A 22 -1.51 0.99 -3.36
C GLY A 22 -0.47 1.00 -4.48
N TRP A 23 -0.18 -0.18 -5.05
CA TRP A 23 0.78 -0.29 -6.13
C TRP A 23 0.27 0.32 -7.44
N VAL A 24 -1.00 0.09 -7.79
CA VAL A 24 -1.66 0.71 -8.95
C VAL A 24 -1.71 2.23 -8.82
N LEU A 25 -2.02 2.75 -7.62
CA LEU A 25 -2.00 4.19 -7.37
C LEU A 25 -0.61 4.78 -7.58
N LYS A 26 0.43 4.12 -7.04
CA LYS A 26 1.83 4.52 -7.21
C LYS A 26 2.24 4.48 -8.69
N TYR A 27 1.87 3.43 -9.41
CA TYR A 27 2.13 3.29 -10.84
C TYR A 27 1.45 4.38 -11.65
N TRP A 28 0.19 4.70 -11.35
CA TRP A 28 -0.58 5.72 -12.07
C TRP A 28 0.00 7.12 -11.87
N LEU A 29 0.44 7.45 -10.65
CA LEU A 29 1.15 8.71 -10.35
C LEU A 29 2.50 8.78 -11.08
N ASN A 30 3.24 7.68 -11.14
CA ASN A 30 4.51 7.61 -11.88
C ASN A 30 4.28 7.71 -13.40
N ARG A 31 3.17 7.18 -13.91
CA ARG A 31 2.71 7.34 -15.30
C ARG A 31 2.41 8.80 -15.64
N ARG A 32 1.73 9.54 -14.75
CA ARG A 32 1.48 10.98 -14.97
C ARG A 32 2.78 11.80 -15.03
N LYS A 33 3.81 11.44 -14.25
CA LYS A 33 5.16 12.04 -14.35
C LYS A 33 5.77 11.85 -15.73
N PHE A 34 5.65 10.66 -16.31
CA PHE A 34 6.21 10.34 -17.62
C PHE A 34 5.49 11.09 -18.75
N TYR A 35 4.16 11.13 -18.74
CA TYR A 35 3.36 11.84 -19.76
C TYR A 35 3.48 13.37 -19.70
N ARG A 36 4.02 13.94 -18.61
CA ARG A 36 4.31 15.37 -18.48
C ARG A 36 5.68 15.77 -19.03
N ARG A 37 6.61 14.81 -19.16
CA ARG A 37 7.93 15.04 -19.75
C ARG A 37 7.83 14.83 -21.26
N ASN A 38 7.80 15.91 -22.04
CA ASN A 38 8.05 15.84 -23.49
C ASN A 38 9.43 15.22 -23.75
N ALA A 39 9.70 14.76 -24.98
CA ALA A 39 10.94 14.06 -25.38
C ALA A 39 12.28 14.76 -24.99
N ALA A 40 12.25 16.04 -24.58
CA ALA A 40 13.39 16.82 -24.12
C ALA A 40 13.54 16.91 -22.57
N GLY A 41 12.64 16.30 -21.77
CA GLY A 41 12.70 16.34 -20.30
C GLY A 41 12.32 17.69 -19.67
N VAL A 42 11.83 18.66 -20.44
CA VAL A 42 11.50 20.02 -19.98
C VAL A 42 9.99 20.16 -19.73
N GLU A 43 9.64 20.59 -18.51
CA GLU A 43 8.26 20.93 -18.13
C GLU A 43 7.91 22.35 -18.58
N SER A 44 7.23 22.49 -19.71
CA SER A 44 6.60 23.77 -20.09
C SER A 44 5.31 23.99 -19.31
N PHE A 45 5.40 24.50 -18.08
CA PHE A 45 4.23 25.02 -17.38
C PHE A 45 4.00 26.50 -17.75
N LYS A 46 2.89 26.80 -18.43
CA LYS A 46 2.45 28.17 -18.72
C LYS A 46 1.93 28.94 -17.49
N SER A 47 1.76 28.30 -16.33
CA SER A 47 1.19 28.94 -15.13
C SER A 47 1.71 28.34 -13.82
N TYR A 48 2.08 29.19 -12.87
CA TYR A 48 2.59 28.84 -11.53
C TYR A 48 1.62 28.00 -10.69
N GLU A 49 0.30 28.15 -10.87
CA GLU A 49 -0.71 27.37 -10.13
C GLU A 49 -0.74 25.89 -10.53
N LYS A 50 -0.57 25.58 -11.83
CA LYS A 50 -0.57 24.20 -12.33
C LYS A 50 0.66 23.43 -11.85
N MET A 51 1.81 24.10 -11.75
CA MET A 51 3.03 23.50 -11.20
C MET A 51 2.83 23.10 -9.73
N ARG A 52 2.28 23.99 -8.91
CA ARG A 52 2.02 23.71 -7.47
C ARG A 52 1.07 22.56 -7.26
N LEU A 53 -0.07 22.53 -7.94
CA LEU A 53 -1.05 21.44 -7.80
C LEU A 53 -0.45 20.07 -8.17
N THR A 54 0.42 20.04 -9.17
CA THR A 54 0.99 18.77 -9.63
C THR A 54 2.07 18.25 -8.68
N VAL A 55 2.93 19.14 -8.15
CA VAL A 55 3.91 18.78 -7.11
C VAL A 55 3.22 18.35 -5.82
N LEU A 56 2.11 19.00 -5.46
CA LEU A 56 1.32 18.66 -4.28
C LEU A 56 0.70 17.26 -4.40
N LEU A 57 0.09 16.94 -5.55
CA LEU A 57 -0.45 15.60 -5.84
C LEU A 57 0.64 14.51 -5.87
N GLU A 58 1.84 14.83 -6.35
CA GLU A 58 2.97 13.89 -6.34
C GLU A 58 3.44 13.58 -4.92
N ASN A 59 3.61 14.59 -4.07
CA ASN A 59 4.01 14.41 -2.69
C ASN A 59 2.94 13.67 -1.87
N VAL A 60 1.68 14.06 -2.03
CA VAL A 60 0.54 13.39 -1.35
C VAL A 60 0.41 11.95 -1.83
N GLY A 61 0.54 11.71 -3.13
CA GLY A 61 0.48 10.37 -3.70
C GLY A 61 1.64 9.46 -3.25
N TRP A 62 2.84 10.01 -3.12
CA TRP A 62 3.98 9.27 -2.54
C TRP A 62 3.75 8.93 -1.07
N LEU A 63 3.25 9.89 -0.27
CA LEU A 63 2.95 9.72 1.14
C LEU A 63 1.86 8.67 1.37
N ILE A 64 0.72 8.79 0.68
CA ILE A 64 -0.41 7.86 0.76
C ILE A 64 0.03 6.46 0.31
N GLY A 65 0.76 6.35 -0.80
CA GLY A 65 1.26 5.08 -1.31
C GLY A 65 2.20 4.39 -0.32
N ASN A 66 3.08 5.14 0.36
CA ASN A 66 3.99 4.57 1.36
C ASN A 66 3.24 4.11 2.61
N ILE A 67 2.29 4.90 3.11
CA ILE A 67 1.47 4.55 4.29
C ILE A 67 0.67 3.27 4.00
N LEU A 68 0.05 3.18 2.83
CA LEU A 68 -0.80 2.05 2.47
C LEU A 68 0.01 0.74 2.33
N ILE A 69 1.20 0.80 1.74
CA ILE A 69 2.11 -0.35 1.63
C ILE A 69 2.59 -0.79 3.02
N THR A 70 3.01 0.15 3.87
CA THR A 70 3.50 -0.15 5.23
C THR A 70 2.41 -0.82 6.08
N ILE A 71 1.18 -0.32 6.04
CA ILE A 71 0.04 -0.92 6.77
C ILE A 71 -0.26 -2.33 6.23
N GLY A 72 -0.26 -2.50 4.90
CA GLY A 72 -0.49 -3.81 4.28
C GLY A 72 0.54 -4.86 4.69
N ILE A 73 1.82 -4.48 4.72
CA ILE A 73 2.92 -5.37 5.15
C ILE A 73 2.79 -5.73 6.63
N LEU A 74 2.50 -4.75 7.50
CA LEU A 74 2.32 -4.99 8.94
C LEU A 74 1.14 -5.93 9.21
N ALA A 75 0.00 -5.73 8.53
CA ALA A 75 -1.17 -6.58 8.66
C ALA A 75 -0.90 -8.02 8.17
N PHE A 76 -0.17 -8.17 7.06
CA PHE A 76 0.23 -9.47 6.54
C PHE A 76 1.16 -10.20 7.52
N LEU A 77 2.18 -9.51 8.04
CA LEU A 77 3.12 -10.05 9.02
C LEU A 77 2.43 -10.50 10.31
N LEU A 78 1.50 -9.68 10.83
CA LEU A 78 0.70 -10.03 12.00
C LEU A 78 -0.17 -11.28 11.78
N THR A 79 -0.65 -11.48 10.54
CA THR A 79 -1.45 -12.65 10.18
C THR A 79 -0.61 -13.93 10.03
N LEU A 80 0.68 -13.78 9.73
CA LEU A 80 1.64 -14.88 9.59
C LEU A 80 2.09 -15.43 10.95
N LEU A 81 2.16 -14.57 11.98
CA LEU A 81 2.53 -14.99 13.32
C LEU A 81 1.40 -15.86 13.92
N PRO A 82 1.67 -17.13 14.28
CA PRO A 82 0.68 -17.94 14.97
C PRO A 82 0.33 -17.27 16.32
N PRO A 83 -0.96 -17.22 16.71
CA PRO A 83 -1.33 -16.65 17.98
C PRO A 83 -0.61 -17.41 19.10
N LEU A 84 -0.05 -16.70 20.08
CA LEU A 84 0.66 -17.25 21.25
C LEU A 84 -0.22 -18.13 22.17
N GLN A 85 -1.44 -18.45 21.73
CA GLN A 85 -2.43 -19.29 22.40
C GLN A 85 -2.05 -20.79 22.41
N HIS A 86 -0.91 -21.16 21.83
CA HIS A 86 -0.35 -22.51 21.86
C HIS A 86 0.93 -22.64 22.69
N TYR A 87 1.09 -21.82 23.74
CA TYR A 87 1.96 -22.22 24.84
C TYR A 87 1.20 -23.22 25.73
N LYS A 88 1.13 -24.48 25.29
CA LYS A 88 0.71 -25.58 26.16
C LYS A 88 1.91 -25.84 27.09
N PRO A 89 1.81 -25.61 28.40
CA PRO A 89 2.92 -25.93 29.29
C PRO A 89 3.28 -27.41 29.11
N LEU A 90 4.58 -27.71 29.06
CA LEU A 90 5.09 -29.06 28.92
C LEU A 90 4.44 -29.95 29.99
N PRO A 91 3.88 -31.12 29.63
CA PRO A 91 3.38 -32.05 30.62
C PRO A 91 4.57 -32.64 31.37
N GLY A 92 4.91 -32.04 32.52
CA GLY A 92 6.00 -32.48 33.37
C GLY A 92 6.78 -31.33 34.00
N SER A 93 6.18 -30.69 35.01
CA SER A 93 6.88 -29.97 36.09
C SER A 93 6.15 -30.25 37.38
#